data_AF-A0A523ARB6-F1
#
_entry.id   AF-A0A523ARB6-F1
#
_cell.length_a   1.000
_cell.length_b   1.000
_cell.length_c   1.000
_cell.angle_alpha   90.00
_cell.angle_beta   90.00
_cell.angle_gamma   90.00
#
_symmetry.space_group_name_H-M   'P 1'
#
loop_
_entity.id
_entity.type
_entity.pdbx_description
1 polymer ?
#
loop_
_entity_poly.entity_id
_entity_poly.type
_entity_poly.pdbx_seq_one_letter_code
_entity_poly.pdbx_strand_id
1 'polypeptide(L)' 'MKKQAEFWEPTEEGIRCLLCPRLCSIPEGKTGFCGARKNEGGKLYTLIYGTVTAANP' A
#
# COMPACT_ATOMS: atom_id res chain seq x y z
N MET A 1 8.10 2.89 12.10
CA MET A 1 8.29 4.12 11.28
C MET A 1 7.48 3.96 10.00
N LYS A 2 6.63 4.91 9.60
CA LYS A 2 5.88 4.78 8.33
C LYS A 2 6.83 5.09 7.17
N LYS A 3 7.05 4.15 6.23
CA LYS A 3 7.85 4.38 5.01
C LYS A 3 6.92 4.56 3.82
N GLN A 4 7.12 5.63 3.05
CA GLN A 4 6.38 5.82 1.80
C GLN A 4 6.72 4.69 0.84
N ALA A 5 5.70 4.06 0.25
CA ALA A 5 5.90 3.06 -0.80
C ALA A 5 6.34 3.77 -2.09
N GLU A 6 7.26 3.16 -2.84
CA GLU A 6 7.78 3.74 -4.08
C GLU A 6 7.01 3.24 -5.32
N PHE A 7 6.42 2.05 -5.28
CA PHE A 7 5.69 1.47 -6.42
C PHE A 7 4.18 1.58 -6.25
N TRP A 8 3.64 2.72 -6.67
CA TRP A 8 2.21 2.97 -6.79
C TRP A 8 1.92 4.00 -7.87
N GLU A 9 0.71 3.93 -8.42
CA GLU A 9 0.20 4.85 -9.43
C GLU A 9 -1.03 5.57 -8.88
N PRO A 10 -1.13 6.91 -8.99
CA PRO A 10 -2.38 7.59 -8.71
C PRO A 10 -3.43 7.21 -9.77
N THR A 11 -4.68 7.09 -9.33
CA THR A 11 -5.85 6.76 -10.15
C THR A 11 -6.99 7.72 -9.79
N GLU A 12 -8.01 7.83 -10.64
CA GLU A 12 -9.15 8.74 -10.42
C GLU A 12 -9.88 8.50 -9.08
N GLU A 13 -9.89 7.25 -8.61
CA GLU A 13 -10.59 6.86 -7.37
C GLU A 13 -9.64 6.65 -6.16
N GLY A 14 -8.33 6.90 -6.31
CA GLY A 14 -7.35 6.67 -5.25
C GLY A 14 -5.96 6.30 -5.75
N ILE A 15 -5.32 5.33 -5.11
CA ILE A 15 -3.96 4.89 -5.46
C ILE A 15 -3.94 3.40 -5.79
N ARG A 16 -3.35 3.04 -6.92
CA ARG A 16 -3.08 1.66 -7.29
C ARG A 16 -1.70 1.23 -6.80
N CYS A 17 -1.66 0.22 -5.93
CA CYS A 17 -0.42 -0.32 -5.40
C CYS A 17 0.16 -1.36 -6.37
N LEU A 18 1.36 -1.10 -6.90
CA LEU A 18 2.04 -1.99 -7.86
C LEU A 18 3.06 -2.93 -7.20
N LEU A 19 3.24 -2.85 -5.88
CA LEU A 19 4.20 -3.64 -5.12
C LEU A 19 3.92 -5.16 -5.11
N CYS A 20 2.70 -5.58 -5.42
CA CYS A 20 2.29 -6.98 -5.39
C CYS A 20 1.46 -7.30 -6.63
N PRO A 21 1.44 -8.56 -7.11
CA PRO A 21 0.71 -8.95 -8.31
C PRO A 21 -0.81 -8.74 -8.19
N ARG A 22 -1.33 -8.47 -6.99
CA ARG A 22 -2.74 -8.16 -6.76
C ARG A 22 -3.15 -6.77 -7.27
N LEU A 23 -2.19 -5.85 -7.47
CA LEU A 23 -2.42 -4.52 -8.05
C LEU A 23 -3.59 -3.77 -7.40
N CYS A 24 -3.68 -3.76 -6.07
CA CYS A 24 -4.87 -3.28 -5.37
C CYS A 24 -5.07 -1.77 -5.51
N SER A 25 -6.30 -1.35 -5.80
CA SER A 25 -6.73 0.05 -5.75
C SER A 25 -7.15 0.41 -4.33
N ILE A 26 -6.53 1.44 -3.78
CA ILE A 26 -6.66 1.89 -2.40
C ILE A 26 -7.19 3.34 -2.42
N PRO A 27 -8.49 3.53 -2.17
CA PRO A 27 -9.08 4.86 -2.06
C PRO A 27 -8.46 5.67 -0.93
N GLU A 28 -8.60 6.99 -0.97
CA GLU A 28 -8.10 7.87 0.07
C GLU A 28 -8.65 7.46 1.46
N GLY A 29 -7.77 7.39 2.45
CA GLY A 29 -8.11 7.00 3.82
C GLY A 29 -8.30 5.49 4.03
N LYS A 30 -8.29 4.68 2.96
CA LYS A 30 -8.43 3.23 3.05
C LYS A 30 -7.08 2.50 3.09
N THR A 31 -7.14 1.27 3.57
CA THR A 31 -6.02 0.32 3.61
C THR A 31 -6.20 -0.70 2.50
N GLY A 32 -5.11 -1.04 1.82
CA GLY A 32 -5.13 -2.09 0.80
C GLY A 32 -5.39 -3.47 1.38
N PHE A 33 -5.70 -4.43 0.52
CA PHE A 33 -6.00 -5.81 0.90
C PHE A 33 -4.96 -6.44 1.84
N CYS A 34 -3.69 -6.09 1.66
CA CYS A 34 -2.60 -6.61 2.50
C CYS A 34 -2.66 -6.16 3.97
N GLY A 35 -3.50 -5.19 4.34
CA GLY A 35 -3.52 -4.57 5.69
C GLY A 35 -2.27 -3.75 6.03
N ALA A 36 -1.21 -3.91 5.24
CA ALA A 36 0.10 -3.35 5.43
C ALA A 36 0.28 -1.93 4.88
N ARG A 37 -0.56 -1.52 3.94
CA ARG A 37 -0.40 -0.28 3.18
C ARG A 37 -1.68 0.52 3.19
N LYS A 38 -1.55 1.81 3.46
CA LYS A 38 -2.67 2.74 3.56
C LYS A 38 -2.43 3.93 2.68
N ASN A 39 -3.47 4.35 1.96
CA ASN A 39 -3.48 5.63 1.29
C ASN A 39 -3.83 6.70 2.33
N GLU A 40 -2.89 7.60 2.61
CA GLU A 40 -3.04 8.69 3.57
C GLU A 40 -2.69 9.99 2.85
N GLY A 41 -3.68 10.85 2.60
CA GLY A 41 -3.50 12.13 1.91
C GLY A 41 -2.96 12.00 0.48
N GLY A 42 -3.47 11.03 -0.29
CA GLY A 42 -3.03 10.80 -1.67
C GLY A 42 -1.63 10.22 -1.81
N LYS A 43 -1.04 9.69 -0.73
CA LYS A 43 0.24 8.98 -0.75
C LYS A 43 0.10 7.60 -0.12
N LEU A 44 0.78 6.62 -0.71
CA LEU A 44 0.80 5.26 -0.20
C LEU A 44 1.88 5.12 0.88
N TYR A 45 1.47 4.81 2.11
CA TYR A 45 2.35 4.56 3.24
C TYR A 45 2.30 3.11 3.68
N THR A 46 3.46 2.56 4.02
CA THR A 46 3.58 1.24 4.64
C THR A 46 3.48 1.37 6.16
N LEU A 47 2.47 0.71 6.75
CA LEU A 47 2.15 0.72 8.18
C LEU A 47 3.02 -0.26 8.99
N ILE A 48 3.54 -1.32 8.35
CA ILE A 48 4.25 -2.44 9.01
C ILE A 48 5.77 -2.44 8.80
N TYR A 49 6.41 -1.27 8.76
CA TYR A 49 7.87 -1.25 8.67
C TYR A 49 8.49 -1.89 9.93
N GLY A 50 8.96 -3.14 9.81
CA GLY A 50 9.56 -3.92 10.89
C GLY A 50 9.00 -5.33 11.08
N THR A 51 7.87 -5.67 10.45
CA THR A 51 7.30 -7.04 10.53
C THR A 51 7.48 -7.72 9.18
N VAL A 52 8.27 -8.80 9.16
CA VAL A 52 8.50 -9.66 8.00
C VAL A 52 7.14 -10.09 7.41
N THR A 53 6.88 -9.76 6.15
CA THR A 53 5.69 -10.26 5.42
C THR A 53 6.07 -11.15 4.23
N ALA A 54 7.23 -11.79 4.30
CA ALA A 54 7.59 -12.89 3.42
C ALA A 54 7.73 -14.16 4.27
N ALA A 55 6.60 -14.79 4.60
CA ALA A 55 6.57 -16.22 4.89
C ALA A 55 6.21 -16.89 3.56
N ASN A 56 7.24 -17.26 2.79
CA ASN A 56 7.08 -18.23 1.72
C ASN A 56 7.19 -19.62 2.39
N PRO A 57 6.17 -20.49 2.31
CA PRO A 57 6.26 -21.84 2.86
C PRO A 57 7.35 -22.67 2.16
#